data_AF-A0A451AC33-F1
#
_entry.id   AF-A0A451AC33-F1
#
_cell.length_a   1.000
_cell.length_b   1.000
_cell.length_c   1.000
_cell.angle_alpha   90.00
_cell.angle_beta   90.00
_cell.angle_gamma   90.00
#
_symmetry.space_group_name_H-M   'P 1'
#
loop_
_entity.id
_entity.type
_entity.pdbx_description
1 polymer ?
#
loop_
_entity_poly.entity_id
_entity_poly.type
_entity_poly.pdbx_seq_one_letter_code
_entity_poly.pdbx_strand_id
1 'polypeptide(L)'
;MLTNTGIHWSFFPHKVLRKRYQSLLIEHLKERIQKELRSDMPDKDLMVFSEPSAMKGFFDDLKKEYKNGFFVHITEERKELKPTIGYIGRYARRPPLSEVRIKDYTGEWVTFEYKDY
;
A
#
# COMPACT_ATOMS: atom_id res chain seq x y z
N MET A 1 -7.52 44.31 3.18
CA MET A 1 -7.56 43.52 1.93
C MET A 1 -6.51 42.42 2.04
N LEU A 2 -6.90 41.16 2.17
CA LEU A 2 -6.00 40.00 2.07
C LEU A 2 -6.73 38.96 1.23
N THR A 3 -6.39 38.86 -0.05
CA THR A 3 -6.90 37.82 -0.94
C THR A 3 -6.15 36.53 -0.67
N ASN A 4 -6.79 35.63 0.08
CA ASN A 4 -6.37 34.24 0.21
C ASN A 4 -6.63 33.52 -1.12
N THR A 5 -5.72 33.64 -2.08
CA THR A 5 -5.72 32.81 -3.29
C THR A 5 -5.09 31.47 -2.97
N GLY A 6 -5.76 30.69 -2.11
CA GLY A 6 -5.51 29.26 -2.02
C GLY A 6 -5.79 28.66 -3.39
N ILE A 7 -4.76 28.13 -4.03
CA ILE A 7 -4.88 27.45 -5.32
C ILE A 7 -5.77 26.23 -5.07
N HIS A 8 -7.05 26.33 -5.45
CA HIS A 8 -7.99 25.23 -5.40
C HIS A 8 -7.60 24.25 -6.50
N TRP A 9 -6.84 23.20 -6.13
CA TRP A 9 -6.49 22.09 -7.02
C TRP A 9 -7.77 21.29 -7.33
N SER A 10 -8.55 21.75 -8.31
CA SER A 10 -9.79 21.11 -8.76
C SER A 10 -9.56 19.84 -9.58
N PHE A 11 -8.30 19.52 -9.91
CA PHE A 11 -7.97 18.42 -10.79
C PHE A 11 -6.82 17.58 -10.23
N PHE A 12 -7.18 16.49 -9.55
CA PHE A 12 -6.23 15.46 -9.19
C PHE A 12 -6.13 14.47 -10.36
N PRO A 13 -4.96 14.27 -10.99
CA PRO A 13 -4.82 13.47 -12.21
C PRO A 13 -4.83 11.96 -11.91
N HIS A 14 -5.98 11.45 -11.43
CA HIS A 14 -6.14 10.08 -10.97
C HIS A 14 -5.68 9.03 -12.00
N LYS A 15 -5.97 9.25 -13.29
CA LYS A 15 -5.56 8.32 -14.36
C LYS A 15 -4.03 8.20 -14.45
N VAL A 16 -3.32 9.33 -14.42
CA VAL A 16 -1.86 9.36 -14.50
C VAL A 16 -1.25 8.75 -13.25
N LEU A 17 -1.81 9.04 -12.07
CA LEU A 17 -1.30 8.53 -10.80
C LEU A 17 -1.49 7.02 -10.66
N ARG A 18 -2.64 6.48 -11.08
CA ARG A 18 -2.86 5.02 -11.09
C ARG A 18 -1.86 4.30 -11.99
N LYS A 19 -1.53 4.89 -13.14
CA LYS A 19 -0.52 4.36 -14.06
C LYS A 19 0.89 4.46 -13.53
N ARG A 20 1.26 5.61 -12.96
CA ARG A 20 2.56 5.79 -12.32
C ARG A 20 2.74 4.84 -11.15
N TYR A 21 1.72 4.70 -10.29
CA TYR A 21 1.72 3.78 -9.17
C TYR A 21 1.87 2.32 -9.64
N GLN A 22 1.12 1.91 -10.66
CA GLN A 22 1.26 0.58 -11.27
C GLN A 22 2.70 0.32 -11.73
N SER A 23 3.33 1.26 -12.44
CA SER A 23 4.71 1.11 -12.92
C SER A 23 5.71 0.97 -11.76
N LEU A 24 5.65 1.88 -10.78
CA LEU A 24 6.58 1.89 -9.64
C LEU A 24 6.42 0.62 -8.78
N LEU A 25 5.18 0.19 -8.53
CA LEU A 25 4.93 -1.02 -7.77
C LEU A 25 5.47 -2.26 -8.49
N ILE A 26 5.24 -2.38 -9.80
CA ILE A 26 5.75 -3.51 -10.58
C ILE A 26 7.29 -3.52 -10.59
N GLU A 27 7.92 -2.36 -10.73
CA GLU A 27 9.38 -2.24 -10.69
C GLU A 27 9.92 -2.69 -9.33
N HIS A 28 9.34 -2.19 -8.23
CA HIS A 28 9.75 -2.57 -6.88
C HIS A 28 9.54 -4.05 -6.59
N LEU A 29 8.43 -4.63 -7.05
CA LEU A 29 8.17 -6.07 -6.92
C LEU A 29 9.20 -6.90 -7.68
N LYS A 30 9.56 -6.50 -8.91
CA LYS A 30 10.60 -7.19 -9.68
C LYS A 30 11.94 -7.16 -8.97
N GLU A 31 12.35 -6.00 -8.47
CA GLU A 31 13.59 -5.87 -7.69
C GLU A 31 13.57 -6.74 -6.44
N ARG A 32 12.46 -6.74 -5.70
CA ARG A 32 12.31 -7.53 -4.48
C ARG A 32 12.39 -9.02 -4.78
N ILE A 33 11.67 -9.52 -5.79
CA ILE A 33 11.72 -10.93 -6.18
C ILE A 33 13.14 -11.29 -6.63
N GLN A 34 13.81 -10.45 -7.42
CA GLN A 34 15.20 -10.71 -7.84
C GLN A 34 16.17 -10.76 -6.65
N LYS A 35 15.93 -9.95 -5.62
CA LYS A 35 16.71 -10.00 -4.36
C LYS A 35 16.42 -11.29 -3.59
N GLU A 36 15.16 -11.70 -3.47
CA GLU A 36 14.78 -12.96 -2.80
C GLU A 36 15.35 -14.19 -3.51
N LEU A 37 15.36 -14.19 -4.85
CA LEU A 37 15.95 -15.28 -5.64
C LEU A 37 17.47 -15.43 -5.44
N ARG A 38 18.15 -14.35 -5.05
CA ARG A 38 19.60 -14.34 -4.76
C ARG A 38 19.91 -14.56 -3.27
N SER A 39 18.89 -14.72 -2.43
CA SER A 39 19.05 -14.98 -1.00
C SER A 39 19.67 -16.36 -0.77
N ASP A 40 20.36 -16.53 0.37
CA ASP A 40 20.93 -17.83 0.77
C ASP A 40 19.85 -18.91 0.95
N MET A 41 18.64 -18.49 1.32
CA MET A 41 17.49 -19.35 1.49
C MET A 41 16.26 -18.75 0.79
N PRO A 42 16.16 -18.93 -0.53
CA PRO A 42 15.13 -18.31 -1.34
C PRO A 42 13.77 -18.99 -1.15
N ASP A 43 12.70 -18.21 -1.24
CA ASP A 43 11.33 -18.72 -1.13
C ASP A 43 10.99 -19.65 -2.30
N LYS A 44 10.52 -20.86 -1.99
CA LYS A 44 10.15 -21.88 -2.99
C LYS A 44 9.02 -21.40 -3.89
N ASP A 45 8.10 -20.60 -3.38
CA ASP A 45 6.97 -20.11 -4.17
C ASP A 45 7.42 -19.05 -5.20
N LEU A 46 8.52 -18.36 -4.93
CA LEU A 46 9.10 -17.37 -5.83
C LEU A 46 10.02 -17.98 -6.89
N MET A 47 10.41 -19.26 -6.76
CA MET A 47 11.32 -19.93 -7.70
C MET A 47 10.82 -20.00 -9.13
N VAL A 48 9.49 -19.96 -9.32
CA VAL A 48 8.88 -19.88 -10.65
C VAL A 48 9.38 -18.67 -11.45
N PHE A 49 9.81 -17.60 -10.75
CA PHE A 49 10.33 -16.38 -11.36
C PHE A 49 11.84 -16.39 -11.63
N SER A 50 12.54 -17.51 -11.36
CA SER A 50 13.92 -17.71 -11.81
C SER A 50 14.03 -17.70 -13.33
N GLU A 51 12.98 -18.18 -14.00
CA GLU A 51 12.87 -18.13 -15.46
C GLU A 51 12.45 -16.72 -15.91
N PRO A 52 13.27 -16.03 -16.73
CA PRO A 52 12.96 -14.66 -17.18
C PRO A 52 11.65 -14.56 -17.97
N SER A 53 11.26 -15.63 -18.67
CA SER A 53 10.03 -15.73 -19.44
C SER A 53 8.78 -15.76 -18.54
N ALA A 54 8.84 -16.49 -17.42
CA ALA A 54 7.76 -16.56 -16.44
C ALA A 54 7.54 -15.22 -15.75
N MET A 55 8.64 -14.57 -15.33
CA MET A 55 8.61 -13.20 -14.78
C MET A 55 8.00 -12.20 -15.77
N LYS A 56 8.44 -12.25 -17.03
CA LYS A 56 7.92 -11.36 -18.06
C LYS A 56 6.43 -11.61 -18.32
N GLY A 57 6.05 -12.87 -18.55
CA GLY A 57 4.66 -13.26 -18.85
C GLY A 57 3.70 -12.84 -17.76
N PHE A 58 4.02 -13.13 -16.49
CA PHE A 58 3.19 -12.75 -15.35
C PHE A 58 2.92 -11.24 -15.28
N PHE A 59 3.97 -10.42 -15.39
CA PHE A 59 3.79 -8.96 -15.30
C PHE A 59 3.16 -8.35 -16.55
N ASP A 60 3.34 -8.95 -17.72
CA ASP A 60 2.68 -8.52 -18.95
C ASP A 60 1.17 -8.82 -18.90
N ASP A 61 0.79 -10.01 -18.43
CA ASP A 61 -0.61 -10.39 -18.20
C ASP A 61 -1.26 -9.50 -17.14
N LEU A 62 -0.55 -9.23 -16.03
CA LEU A 62 -1.02 -8.31 -14.99
C LEU A 62 -1.24 -6.89 -15.52
N LYS A 63 -0.34 -6.38 -16.36
CA LYS A 63 -0.52 -5.06 -17.01
C LYS A 63 -1.71 -5.04 -17.97
N LYS A 64 -1.94 -6.15 -18.68
CA LYS A 64 -3.05 -6.31 -19.63
C LYS A 64 -4.40 -6.36 -18.91
N GLU A 65 -4.49 -7.11 -17.82
CA GLU A 65 -5.67 -7.16 -16.95
C GLU A 65 -5.98 -5.77 -16.37
N TYR A 66 -4.97 -5.14 -15.78
CA TYR A 66 -5.08 -3.80 -15.19
C TYR A 66 -4.67 -2.70 -16.17
N LYS A 67 -5.25 -2.71 -17.38
CA LYS A 67 -4.93 -1.76 -18.46
C LYS A 67 -5.17 -0.29 -18.11
N ASN A 68 -5.93 0.00 -17.06
CA ASN A 68 -6.22 1.36 -16.59
C ASN A 68 -5.40 1.77 -15.34
N GLY A 69 -4.40 0.98 -14.97
CA GLY A 69 -3.66 1.16 -13.72
C GLY A 69 -4.36 0.48 -12.55
N PHE A 70 -3.63 0.27 -11.45
CA PHE A 70 -4.21 -0.32 -10.26
C PHE A 70 -5.21 0.63 -9.61
N PHE A 71 -6.30 0.05 -9.08
CA PHE A 71 -7.27 0.83 -8.33
C PHE A 71 -6.67 1.19 -6.98
N VAL A 72 -6.17 2.42 -6.87
CA VAL A 72 -5.83 3.00 -5.58
C VAL A 72 -7.11 3.60 -5.02
N HIS A 73 -7.64 2.99 -3.95
CA HIS A 73 -8.75 3.58 -3.21
C HIS A 73 -8.23 4.81 -2.47
N ILE A 74 -8.38 5.96 -3.11
CA ILE A 74 -8.19 7.26 -2.47
C ILE A 74 -9.56 7.59 -1.89
N THR A 75 -9.74 7.38 -0.58
CA THR A 75 -10.96 7.84 0.11
C THR A 75 -11.15 9.31 -0.17
N GLU A 76 -12.38 9.72 -0.51
CA GLU A 76 -12.72 11.13 -0.61
C GLU A 76 -12.35 11.86 0.68
N GLU A 77 -11.87 13.09 0.55
CA GLU A 77 -11.61 13.92 1.71
C GLU A 77 -12.91 14.07 2.51
N ARG A 78 -12.87 13.71 3.80
CA ARG A 78 -14.05 13.79 4.65
C ARG A 78 -14.42 15.26 4.83
N LYS A 79 -15.48 15.69 4.16
CA LYS A 79 -15.99 17.08 4.23
C LYS A 79 -16.56 17.45 5.60
N GLU A 80 -16.99 16.46 6.37
CA GLU A 80 -17.61 16.68 7.67
C GLU A 80 -16.58 16.64 8.81
N LEU A 81 -16.30 17.82 9.36
CA LEU A 81 -15.31 18.03 10.41
C LEU A 81 -15.66 17.31 11.72
N LYS A 82 -16.92 17.36 12.17
CA LYS A 82 -17.38 16.73 13.42
C LYS A 82 -17.18 15.21 13.47
N PRO A 83 -17.65 14.42 12.49
CA PRO A 83 -17.43 12.97 12.52
C PRO A 83 -15.95 12.62 12.32
N THR A 84 -15.17 13.44 11.61
CA THR A 84 -13.73 13.26 11.43
C THR A 84 -12.95 13.49 12.72
N ILE A 85 -13.19 14.61 13.43
CA ILE A 85 -12.63 14.86 14.77
C ILE A 85 -13.09 13.78 15.75
N GLY A 86 -14.36 13.36 15.69
CA GLY A 86 -14.87 12.28 16.51
C GLY A 86 -14.16 10.95 16.22
N TYR A 87 -13.87 10.64 14.96
CA TYR A 87 -13.10 9.48 14.56
C TYR A 87 -11.65 9.58 15.08
N ILE A 88 -10.95 10.67 14.78
CA ILE A 88 -9.59 10.90 15.26
C ILE A 88 -9.54 10.82 16.79
N GLY A 89 -10.44 11.49 17.50
CA GLY A 89 -10.52 11.45 18.96
C GLY A 89 -10.77 10.04 19.51
N ARG A 90 -11.62 9.23 18.87
CA ARG A 90 -11.86 7.83 19.27
C ARG A 90 -10.60 6.97 19.12
N TYR A 91 -9.84 7.16 18.05
CA TYR A 91 -8.62 6.39 17.73
C TYR A 91 -7.33 7.01 18.28
N ALA A 92 -7.36 8.26 18.76
CA ALA A 92 -6.25 8.86 19.50
C ALA A 92 -6.38 8.54 21.00
N ARG A 93 -7.61 8.49 21.53
CA ARG A 93 -7.88 8.10 22.92
C ARG A 93 -7.71 6.60 23.16
N ARG A 94 -7.92 5.79 22.12
CA ARG A 94 -7.67 4.36 22.14
C ARG A 94 -6.55 4.12 21.13
N PRO A 95 -5.33 3.73 21.55
CA PRO A 95 -4.36 3.22 20.59
C PRO A 95 -5.09 2.15 19.74
N PRO A 96 -4.80 2.04 18.44
CA PRO A 96 -5.34 0.99 17.59
C PRO A 96 -5.44 -0.31 18.39
N LEU A 97 -6.60 -0.99 18.35
CA LEU A 97 -6.80 -2.21 19.12
C LEU A 97 -5.67 -3.24 18.85
N SER A 98 -5.03 -3.15 17.69
CA SER A 98 -3.80 -3.85 17.35
C SER A 98 -2.60 -3.45 18.22
N GLU A 99 -2.35 -2.16 18.46
CA GLU A 99 -1.23 -1.66 19.28
C GLU A 99 -1.34 -2.08 20.74
N VAL A 100 -2.53 -1.99 21.36
CA VAL A 100 -2.71 -2.48 22.75
C VAL A 100 -2.63 -4.00 22.87
N ARG A 101 -2.72 -4.73 21.75
CA ARG A 101 -2.57 -6.19 21.71
C ARG A 101 -1.12 -6.61 21.49
N ILE A 102 -0.24 -5.70 21.09
CA ILE A 102 1.20 -5.96 20.99
C ILE A 102 1.75 -6.10 22.41
N LYS A 103 2.27 -7.28 22.72
CA LYS A 103 2.94 -7.58 23.99
C LYS A 103 4.41 -7.22 23.95
N ASP A 104 5.04 -7.39 22.80
CA ASP A 104 6.47 -7.13 22.62
C ASP A 104 6.81 -6.85 21.14
N TYR A 105 7.86 -6.06 20.92
CA TYR A 105 8.37 -5.73 19.59
C TYR A 105 9.90 -5.62 19.62
N THR A 106 10.56 -6.53 18.90
CA THR A 106 12.03 -6.62 18.85
C THR A 106 12.67 -5.90 17.65
N GLY A 107 11.86 -5.22 16.82
CA GLY A 107 12.32 -4.61 15.56
C GLY A 107 12.22 -5.53 14.34
N GLU A 108 12.23 -6.84 14.55
CA GLU A 108 12.00 -7.86 13.51
C GLU A 108 10.71 -8.66 13.74
N TRP A 109 10.36 -8.90 15.01
CA TRP A 109 9.21 -9.71 15.39
C TRP A 109 8.23 -8.92 16.27
N VAL A 110 6.94 -9.13 16.01
CA VAL A 110 5.83 -8.57 16.80
C VAL A 110 5.11 -9.73 17.48
N THR A 111 5.04 -9.69 18.81
CA THR A 111 4.23 -10.63 19.59
C THR A 111 2.92 -9.96 19.98
N PHE A 112 1.78 -10.58 19.70
CA PHE A 112 0.48 -10.03 20.08
C PHE A 112 -0.49 -11.11 20.59
N GLU A 113 -1.47 -10.69 21.40
CA GLU A 113 -2.54 -11.57 21.86
C GLU A 113 -3.84 -11.30 21.10
N TYR A 114 -4.41 -12.38 20.55
CA TYR A 114 -5.68 -12.36 19.85
C TYR A 114 -6.67 -13.27 20.58
N LYS A 115 -7.84 -12.72 20.90
CA LYS A 115 -8.99 -13.51 21.35
C LYS A 115 -9.93 -13.68 20.17
N ASP A 116 -10.17 -14.93 19.80
CA ASP A 116 -11.24 -15.29 18.89
C ASP A 116 -12.55 -15.30 19.68
N TYR A 117 -13.59 -14.66 19.14
CA TYR A 117 -14.92 -14.59 19.75
C TYR A 117 -15.93 -15.31 18.87
#